data_AF-A0A451BMU7-F1
#
_entry.id   AF-A0A451BMU7-F1
#
_cell.length_a   1.000
_cell.length_b   1.000
_cell.length_c   1.000
_cell.angle_alpha   90.00
_cell.angle_beta   90.00
_cell.angle_gamma   90.00
#
_symmetry.space_group_name_H-M   'P 1'
#
loop_
_entity.id
_entity.type
_entity.pdbx_description
1 polymer ?
#
loop_
_entity_poly.entity_id
_entity_poly.type
_entity_poly.pdbx_seq_one_letter_code
_entity_poly.pdbx_strand_id
1 'polypeptide(L)'
;MKSIAVSRQTDLLNDVLKQAALEEVLLEVADGRRFILASVEKWKGFQLGEDDDITENQDLMTHLSERRGGGKRIPLSDVREMLGL
;
A
#
# COMPACT_ATOMS: atom_id res chain seq x y z
N MET A 1 -3.12 0.81 7.52
CA MET A 1 -2.11 1.71 6.92
C MET A 1 -2.21 3.04 7.63
N LYS A 2 -1.13 3.49 8.27
CA LYS A 2 -1.10 4.73 9.06
C LYS A 2 -0.43 5.83 8.25
N SER A 3 -1.07 7.00 8.16
CA SER A 3 -0.53 8.15 7.43
C SER A 3 0.27 9.04 8.39
N ILE A 4 1.46 9.47 7.97
CA ILE A 4 2.32 10.39 8.73
C ILE A 4 2.75 11.55 7.83
N ALA A 5 2.49 12.78 8.29
CA ALA A 5 2.99 13.98 7.63
C ALA A 5 4.44 14.24 8.04
N VAL A 6 5.34 14.36 7.05
CA VAL A 6 6.77 14.53 7.32
C VAL A 6 7.13 16.02 7.38
N SER A 7 7.52 16.52 8.56
CA SER A 7 8.04 17.89 8.74
C SER A 7 9.57 17.95 8.54
N ARG A 8 10.12 19.15 8.32
CA ARG A 8 11.54 19.37 7.94
C ARG A 8 12.58 19.11 9.06
N GLN A 9 12.17 18.76 10.29
CA GLN A 9 13.09 18.53 11.42
C GLN A 9 13.41 17.04 11.59
N THR A 10 14.70 16.72 11.56
CA THR A 10 15.26 15.43 11.15
C THR A 10 15.30 14.32 12.23
N ASP A 11 14.64 14.51 13.37
CA ASP A 11 14.60 13.49 14.43
C ASP A 11 13.56 12.36 14.16
N LEU A 12 12.71 12.52 13.14
CA LEU A 12 11.61 11.60 12.85
C LEU A 12 11.99 10.34 12.05
N LEU A 13 13.08 10.32 11.28
CA LEU A 13 13.26 9.26 10.27
C LEU A 13 13.44 7.87 10.88
N ASN A 14 14.26 7.75 11.92
CA ASN A 14 14.50 6.46 12.57
C ASN A 14 13.23 5.92 13.27
N ASP A 15 12.43 6.81 13.87
CA ASP A 15 11.19 6.43 14.52
C ASP A 15 10.11 6.03 13.50
N VAL A 16 10.05 6.72 12.36
CA VAL A 16 9.21 6.35 11.22
C VAL A 16 9.64 4.99 10.63
N LEU A 17 10.94 4.70 10.55
CA LEU A 17 11.46 3.39 10.11
C LEU A 17 11.09 2.27 11.09
N LYS A 18 11.22 2.48 12.41
CA LYS A 18 10.77 1.51 13.42
C LYS A 18 9.28 1.25 13.32
N GLN A 19 8.49 2.28 13.04
CA GLN A 19 7.05 2.13 12.84
C GLN A 19 6.74 1.35 11.56
N ALA A 20 7.46 1.62 10.47
CA ALA A 20 7.35 0.89 9.20
C ALA A 20 7.75 -0.60 9.30
N ALA A 21 8.59 -0.95 10.27
CA ALA A 21 8.90 -2.35 10.57
C ALA A 21 7.69 -3.11 11.15
N LEU A 22 6.87 -2.43 11.95
CA LEU A 22 5.67 -3.00 12.56
C LEU A 22 4.50 -3.06 11.57
N GLU A 23 4.25 -1.98 10.84
CA GLU A 23 3.11 -1.82 9.93
C GLU A 23 3.49 -0.98 8.70
N GLU A 24 2.77 -1.12 7.58
CA GLU A 24 3.00 -0.26 6.41
C GLU A 24 2.57 1.19 6.70
N VAL A 25 3.51 2.11 6.47
CA VAL A 25 3.33 3.55 6.71
C VAL A 25 3.21 4.28 5.37
N LEU A 26 2.17 5.09 5.23
CA LEU A 26 2.03 6.03 4.12
C LEU A 26 2.58 7.39 4.56
N LEU A 27 3.58 7.89 3.85
CA LEU A 27 4.17 9.19 4.10
C LEU A 27 3.61 10.20 3.11
N GLU A 28 3.09 11.30 3.62
CA GLU A 28 2.63 12.42 2.79
C GLU A 28 3.53 13.63 3.05
N VAL A 29 4.12 14.14 1.96
CA VAL A 29 4.95 15.34 1.98
C VAL A 29 4.04 16.56 1.82
N ALA A 30 4.46 17.72 2.34
CA ALA A 30 3.67 18.94 2.30
C ALA A 30 3.27 19.42 0.88
N ASP A 31 3.93 18.91 -0.15
CA ASP A 31 3.60 19.17 -1.56
C ASP A 31 2.59 18.17 -2.15
N GLY A 32 2.01 17.29 -1.32
CA GLY A 32 1.00 16.31 -1.72
C GLY A 32 1.56 15.00 -2.28
N ARG A 33 2.88 14.87 -2.43
CA ARG A 33 3.49 13.59 -2.86
C ARG A 33 3.38 12.55 -1.75
N ARG A 34 3.05 11.32 -2.16
CA ARG A 34 2.86 10.18 -1.26
C ARG A 34 3.90 9.11 -1.51
N PHE A 35 4.45 8.57 -0.43
CA PHE A 35 5.44 7.50 -0.44
C PHE A 35 4.99 6.37 0.48
N ILE A 36 5.27 5.13 0.12
CA ILE A 36 5.01 3.99 1.01
C ILE A 36 6.34 3.58 1.64
N LEU A 37 6.35 3.45 2.96
CA LEU A 37 7.45 2.90 3.73
C LEU A 37 7.01 1.58 4.37
N ALA A 38 7.65 0.50 3.96
CA ALA A 38 7.40 -0.85 4.45
C ALA A 38 8.71 -1.60 4.63
N SER A 39 8.75 -2.56 5.56
CA SER A 39 9.86 -3.52 5.61
C SER A 39 9.96 -4.27 4.28
N VAL A 40 11.18 -4.43 3.77
CA VAL A 40 11.46 -5.19 2.54
C VAL A 40 10.92 -6.63 2.65
N GLU A 41 10.96 -7.23 3.83
CA GLU A 41 10.45 -8.58 4.08
C GLU A 41 8.92 -8.68 3.92
N LYS A 42 8.20 -7.57 4.16
CA LYS A 42 6.73 -7.49 4.04
C LYS A 42 6.29 -7.00 2.66
N TRP A 43 7.20 -6.40 1.89
CA TRP A 43 6.90 -5.85 0.58
C TRP A 43 6.77 -6.95 -0.47
N LYS A 44 5.54 -7.24 -0.89
CA LYS A 44 5.25 -7.96 -2.14
C LYS A 44 4.84 -6.96 -3.21
N GLY A 45 5.83 -6.40 -3.91
CA GLY A 45 5.61 -5.54 -5.07
C GLY A 45 5.61 -6.35 -6.36
N PHE A 46 4.72 -5.99 -7.28
CA PHE A 46 4.76 -6.44 -8.66
C PHE A 46 5.08 -5.23 -9.51
N GLN A 47 6.20 -5.28 -10.23
CA GLN A 47 6.64 -4.16 -11.05
C GLN A 47 5.89 -4.20 -12.39
N LEU A 48 5.26 -3.09 -12.73
CA LEU A 48 4.54 -2.86 -13.98
C LEU A 48 4.97 -1.48 -14.48
N GLY A 49 5.38 -1.39 -15.74
CA GLY A 49 5.54 -0.13 -16.47
C GLY A 49 4.18 0.53 -16.75
N GLU A 50 4.18 1.82 -17.10
CA GLU A 50 2.94 2.57 -17.38
C GLU A 50 2.10 1.97 -18.53
N ASP A 51 2.75 1.24 -19.44
CA ASP A 51 2.12 0.62 -20.62
C ASP A 51 2.08 -0.92 -20.55
N ASP A 52 2.49 -1.52 -19.43
CA ASP A 52 2.54 -2.99 -19.31
C ASP A 52 1.13 -3.55 -19.13
N ASP A 53 0.81 -4.61 -19.90
CA ASP A 53 -0.40 -5.38 -19.66
C ASP A 53 -0.25 -6.15 -18.34
N ILE A 54 -1.01 -5.72 -17.34
CA ILE A 54 -1.06 -6.32 -16.00
C ILE A 54 -1.33 -7.83 -16.03
N THR A 55 -2.01 -8.32 -17.06
CA THR A 55 -2.35 -9.74 -17.21
C THR A 55 -1.16 -10.60 -17.63
N GLU A 56 -0.09 -9.99 -18.15
CA GLU A 56 1.15 -10.68 -18.53
C GLU A 56 2.06 -10.95 -17.32
N ASN A 57 1.82 -10.26 -16.19
CA ASN A 57 2.56 -10.50 -14.95
C ASN A 57 2.05 -11.77 -14.23
N GLN A 58 2.66 -12.91 -14.56
CA GLN A 58 2.25 -14.23 -14.04
C GLN A 58 2.28 -14.31 -12.50
N ASP A 59 3.27 -13.70 -11.87
CA ASP A 59 3.42 -13.70 -10.40
C ASP A 59 2.26 -12.94 -9.74
N LEU A 60 1.89 -11.78 -10.31
CA LEU A 60 0.74 -10.99 -9.88
C LEU A 60 -0.57 -11.75 -10.10
N MET A 61 -0.76 -12.34 -11.28
CA MET A 61 -1.98 -13.06 -11.61
C MET A 61 -2.17 -14.30 -10.75
N THR A 62 -1.08 -15.00 -10.42
CA THR A 62 -1.07 -16.11 -9.47
C THR A 62 -1.46 -15.62 -8.08
N HIS A 63 -0.82 -14.54 -7.60
CA HIS A 63 -1.11 -13.95 -6.29
C HIS A 63 -2.58 -13.50 -6.14
N LEU A 64 -3.14 -12.86 -7.18
CA LEU A 64 -4.54 -12.43 -7.20
C LEU A 64 -5.50 -13.63 -7.24
N SER A 65 -5.12 -14.70 -7.94
CA SER A 65 -5.93 -15.92 -8.04
C SER A 65 -5.98 -16.67 -6.70
N GLU A 66 -4.87 -16.75 -5.98
CA GLU A 66 -4.81 -17.32 -4.62
C GLU A 66 -5.70 -16.54 -3.64
N ARG A 67 -5.72 -15.19 -3.76
CA ARG A 67 -6.60 -14.33 -2.96
C ARG A 67 -8.09 -14.59 -3.20
N ARG A 68 -8.48 -14.99 -4.42
CA ARG A 68 -9.89 -15.27 -4.77
C ARG A 68 -10.45 -16.49 -4.07
N GLY A 69 -9.62 -17.42 -3.58
CA GLY A 69 -10.06 -18.67 -2.98
C GLY A 69 -10.77 -18.55 -1.62
N GLY A 70 -10.58 -17.44 -0.89
CA GLY A 70 -11.12 -17.29 0.47
C GLY A 70 -11.67 -15.90 0.83
N GLY A 71 -11.67 -14.95 -0.10
CA GLY A 71 -12.12 -13.58 0.14
C GLY A 71 -13.64 -13.43 0.15
N LYS A 72 -14.21 -12.96 1.26
CA LYS A 72 -15.62 -12.52 1.33
C LYS A 72 -15.83 -11.39 0.31
N ARG A 73 -16.71 -11.61 -0.67
CA ARG A 73 -17.12 -10.56 -1.61
C ARG A 73 -17.94 -9.53 -0.84
N ILE A 74 -17.55 -8.26 -0.92
CA ILE A 74 -18.29 -7.14 -0.34
C ILE A 74 -19.00 -6.41 -1.49
N PRO A 75 -20.33 -6.25 -1.43
CA PRO A 75 -21.07 -5.43 -2.39
C PRO A 75 -20.50 -4.01 -2.48
N LEU A 76 -20.50 -3.43 -3.68
CA LEU A 76 -20.02 -2.06 -3.89
C LEU A 76 -20.82 -1.02 -3.10
N SER A 77 -22.10 -1.28 -2.83
CA SER A 77 -22.94 -0.45 -1.96
C SER A 77 -22.35 -0.32 -0.56
N ASP A 78 -21.98 -1.45 0.02
CA ASP A 78 -21.48 -1.54 1.39
C ASP A 78 -20.10 -0.86 1.49
N VAL A 79 -19.29 -0.98 0.43
CA VAL A 79 -18.00 -0.26 0.33
C VAL A 79 -18.21 1.26 0.28
N ARG A 80 -19.21 1.75 -0.48
CA ARG A 80 -19.52 3.19 -0.54
C ARG A 80 -19.95 3.73 0.81
N GLU A 81 -20.82 3.01 1.50
CA GLU A 81 -21.28 3.36 2.85
C GLU A 81 -20.12 3.39 3.86
N MET A 82 -19.23 2.39 3.83
CA MET A 82 -18.03 2.35 4.67
C MET A 82 -17.07 3.53 4.43
N LEU A 83 -16.99 4.02 3.19
CA LEU A 83 -16.09 5.11 2.80
C LEU A 83 -16.75 6.49 2.87
N GLY A 84 -18.05 6.58 3.18
CA GLY A 84 -18.80 7.84 3.20
C GLY A 84 -18.94 8.50 1.83
N LEU A 85 -19.03 7.69 0.77
CA LEU A 85 -19.15 8.10 -0.64
C LEU A 85 -20.57 7.93 -1.19
#